data_AF-A0A962TKF6-F1
#
_entry.id   AF-A0A962TKF6-F1
#
_cell.length_a   1.000
_cell.length_b   1.000
_cell.length_c   1.000
_cell.angle_alpha   90.00
_cell.angle_beta   90.00
_cell.angle_gamma   90.00
#
_symmetry.space_group_name_H-M   'P 1'
#
loop_
_entity.id
_entity.type
_entity.pdbx_description
1 polymer ?
#
loop_
_entity_poly.entity_id
_entity_poly.type
_entity_poly.pdbx_seq_one_letter_code
_entity_poly.pdbx_strand_id
1 'polypeptide(L)'
;MRLLRRTGVVLHEEGWAGVRLRARLLFSVQPDPGLEQPLALGTVPADSALPAPEQVPGWRHICRPGLPPGAVLIGHPYAVLGRAEDVRTGACAFAAAHIPFALRNTFGEYGKEMAVLHRDFPLMDRIDPQAAYKANIFFLNANEMGDAFTHLGADAYAGRYNIGYWAWELSQFPEAWQGAFRDLDEIWAPSRFIQQAVADKAPCPVVWMPLAVEPVSPAPLSRAYFGLPDDRFLLLFFFDFRSFIQRKNPWAALRAFTAAFQDDALAPVSLVIKMNGMDACPEDYQAFLNSDAVRDPRVILIDRVMDGGEIKELVRLCDCFLSLHRSEGFGRGLAEAMYFGKPVIATGYSGNLDFMNEANSCLVDCTLIPVGADAYPHGAGQRWAEPDVEQAAWYLRRLVADAAYTADLGQRAAHYIRTYHSFAAAGARHRRRLEQLGLLN
;
A
#
# COMPACT_ATOMS: atom_id res chain seq x y z
N MET A 1 -25.27 -26.76 -24.13
CA MET A 1 -23.85 -27.15 -24.30
C MET A 1 -23.14 -26.93 -22.99
N ARG A 2 -22.24 -27.87 -22.62
CA ARG A 2 -21.88 -28.26 -21.25
C ARG A 2 -21.18 -27.17 -20.42
N LEU A 3 -21.73 -26.89 -19.23
CA LEU A 3 -21.00 -26.31 -18.09
C LEU A 3 -20.00 -27.34 -17.56
N LEU A 4 -18.71 -26.97 -17.53
CA LEU A 4 -17.70 -27.69 -16.76
C LEU A 4 -17.68 -27.14 -15.34
N ARG A 5 -18.36 -27.84 -14.42
CA ARG A 5 -18.06 -27.79 -12.99
C ARG A 5 -16.72 -28.50 -12.77
N ARG A 6 -15.74 -27.84 -12.16
CA ARG A 6 -14.59 -28.49 -11.52
C ARG A 6 -14.54 -28.07 -10.06
N THR A 7 -14.98 -29.03 -9.24
CA THR A 7 -14.68 -29.29 -7.84
C THR A 7 -13.61 -28.40 -7.21
N GLY A 8 -14.04 -27.45 -6.39
CA GLY A 8 -13.22 -26.85 -5.34
C GLY A 8 -13.13 -27.82 -4.17
N VAL A 9 -11.91 -28.22 -3.81
CA VAL A 9 -11.65 -28.82 -2.51
C VAL A 9 -11.34 -27.65 -1.59
N VAL A 10 -12.31 -27.34 -0.75
CA VAL A 10 -12.19 -26.38 0.34
C VAL A 10 -11.46 -27.10 1.47
N LEU A 11 -10.30 -26.60 1.86
CA LEU A 11 -9.71 -26.96 3.15
C LEU A 11 -10.34 -26.05 4.20
N HIS A 12 -11.31 -26.59 4.93
CA HIS A 12 -11.86 -26.00 6.14
C HIS A 12 -11.48 -26.88 7.36
N GLU A 13 -11.40 -26.21 8.51
CA GLU A 13 -11.25 -26.73 9.89
C GLU A 13 -9.79 -27.10 10.27
N GLU A 14 -9.24 -26.69 11.41
CA GLU A 14 -9.79 -26.59 12.76
C GLU A 14 -9.10 -25.48 13.59
N GLY A 15 -9.81 -24.94 14.61
CA GLY A 15 -9.12 -24.24 15.70
C GLY A 15 -9.86 -23.13 16.44
N TRP A 16 -11.20 -23.10 16.50
CA TRP A 16 -11.93 -22.08 17.28
C TRP A 16 -13.09 -22.69 18.05
N ALA A 17 -12.89 -22.95 19.35
CA ALA A 17 -13.98 -23.33 20.26
C ALA A 17 -13.83 -22.62 21.61
N GLY A 18 -14.72 -21.66 21.86
CA GLY A 18 -15.28 -21.34 23.18
C GLY A 18 -14.46 -20.48 24.12
N VAL A 19 -15.00 -19.32 24.51
CA VAL A 19 -15.58 -19.08 25.87
C VAL A 19 -16.17 -17.67 25.93
N ARG A 20 -17.42 -17.58 26.42
CA ARG A 20 -18.12 -16.35 26.78
C ARG A 20 -17.61 -15.84 28.14
N LEU A 21 -17.58 -14.52 28.36
CA LEU A 21 -18.09 -13.89 29.59
C LEU A 21 -18.18 -12.36 29.48
N ARG A 22 -19.25 -11.82 30.08
CA ARG A 22 -19.65 -10.41 30.16
C ARG A 22 -18.84 -9.66 31.23
N ALA A 23 -18.59 -8.36 31.05
CA ALA A 23 -19.18 -7.28 31.87
C ALA A 23 -18.54 -5.90 31.58
N ARG A 24 -19.40 -4.88 31.77
CA ARG A 24 -19.18 -3.43 31.66
C ARG A 24 -18.13 -2.90 32.63
N LEU A 25 -17.47 -1.80 32.26
CA LEU A 25 -17.16 -0.70 33.17
C LEU A 25 -16.99 0.61 32.39
N LEU A 26 -17.79 1.60 32.79
CA LEU A 26 -17.74 3.00 32.38
C LEU A 26 -16.55 3.68 33.05
N PHE A 27 -15.78 4.48 32.32
CA PHE A 27 -15.04 5.60 32.92
C PHE A 27 -15.10 6.82 32.02
N SER A 28 -15.59 7.90 32.63
CA SER A 28 -15.60 9.28 32.18
C SER A 28 -14.17 9.82 32.06
N VAL A 29 -13.85 10.49 30.95
CA VAL A 29 -12.63 11.30 30.82
C VAL A 29 -13.05 12.76 30.68
N GLN A 30 -12.68 13.59 31.64
CA GLN A 30 -12.68 15.05 31.48
C GLN A 30 -11.44 15.47 30.68
N PRO A 31 -11.54 16.51 29.83
CA PRO A 31 -10.45 16.93 28.95
C PRO A 31 -9.35 17.67 29.74
N ASP A 32 -8.09 17.32 29.47
CA ASP A 32 -6.90 17.99 29.96
C ASP A 32 -6.58 19.22 29.06
N PRO A 33 -6.60 20.46 29.56
CA PRO A 33 -6.35 21.66 28.78
C PRO A 33 -4.84 21.95 28.76
N GLY A 34 -4.10 21.29 27.88
CA GLY A 34 -2.63 21.38 27.89
C GLY A 34 -1.90 21.19 26.56
N LEU A 35 -2.57 21.21 25.41
CA LEU A 35 -1.92 21.08 24.10
C LEU A 35 -2.35 22.19 23.13
N GLU A 36 -1.93 23.41 23.44
CA GLU A 36 -1.77 24.46 22.42
C GLU A 36 -0.29 24.60 22.08
N GLN A 37 0.17 23.81 21.11
CA GLN A 37 1.26 24.24 20.21
C GLN A 37 0.88 23.82 18.79
N PRO A 38 0.84 24.77 17.83
CA PRO A 38 0.70 24.44 16.42
C PRO A 38 1.87 23.56 16.00
N LEU A 39 1.58 22.40 15.40
CA LEU A 39 2.57 21.58 14.70
C LEU A 39 3.30 22.48 13.70
N ALA A 40 4.57 22.74 13.96
CA ALA A 40 5.42 23.49 13.05
C ALA A 40 5.38 22.80 11.68
N LEU A 41 5.10 23.60 10.63
CA LEU A 41 5.18 23.20 9.23
C LEU A 41 6.53 22.52 8.96
N GLY A 42 6.52 21.18 8.97
CA GLY A 42 7.72 20.39 8.81
C GLY A 42 8.26 20.56 7.39
N THR A 43 9.38 21.26 7.26
CA THR A 43 10.25 21.13 6.09
C THR A 43 10.61 19.65 5.93
N VAL A 44 10.13 19.02 4.86
CA VAL A 44 10.42 17.62 4.55
C VAL A 44 11.89 17.48 4.17
N PRO A 45 12.72 16.69 4.87
CA PRO A 45 14.09 16.48 4.44
C PRO A 45 14.10 15.56 3.21
N ALA A 46 14.50 16.15 2.08
CA ALA A 46 15.22 15.43 1.05
C ALA A 46 16.36 14.63 1.70
N ASP A 47 16.46 13.35 1.36
CA ASP A 47 17.61 12.50 1.71
C ASP A 47 17.89 12.42 3.23
N SER A 48 16.92 11.95 4.04
CA SER A 48 17.26 11.55 5.42
C SER A 48 18.35 10.48 5.33
N ALA A 49 19.53 10.80 5.83
CA ALA A 49 20.71 9.94 5.79
C ALA A 49 20.35 8.51 6.21
N LEU A 50 20.77 7.53 5.42
CA LEU A 50 20.63 6.13 5.82
C LEU A 50 21.43 5.92 7.11
N PRO A 51 20.87 5.24 8.12
CA PRO A 51 21.60 4.95 9.35
C PRO A 51 22.84 4.13 9.01
N ALA A 52 23.93 4.34 9.74
CA ALA A 52 25.10 3.49 9.62
C ALA A 52 24.71 2.02 9.89
N PRO A 53 25.38 1.04 9.25
CA PRO A 53 25.16 -0.37 9.59
C PRO A 53 25.40 -0.60 11.09
N GLU A 54 24.38 -1.05 11.80
CA GLU A 54 24.46 -1.32 13.24
C GLU A 54 24.79 -2.79 13.48
N GLN A 55 25.81 -3.04 14.32
CA GLN A 55 26.07 -4.38 14.84
C GLN A 55 25.17 -4.60 16.04
N VAL A 56 24.05 -5.29 15.84
CA VAL A 56 23.16 -5.67 16.95
C VAL A 56 23.77 -6.88 17.67
N PRO A 57 24.16 -6.77 18.95
CA PRO A 57 24.79 -7.87 19.68
C PRO A 57 23.89 -9.10 19.73
N GLY A 58 24.41 -10.25 19.30
CA GLY A 58 23.66 -11.51 19.29
C GLY A 58 22.74 -11.71 18.10
N TRP A 59 22.64 -10.74 17.17
CA TRP A 59 21.90 -10.92 15.93
C TRP A 59 22.80 -11.34 14.77
N ARG A 60 22.21 -12.07 13.82
CA ARG A 60 22.91 -12.60 12.64
C ARG A 60 23.45 -11.45 11.78
N HIS A 61 24.71 -11.61 11.35
CA HIS A 61 25.36 -10.82 10.30
C HIS A 61 26.18 -11.80 9.45
N ILE A 62 25.56 -12.45 8.47
CA ILE A 62 26.24 -13.44 7.62
C ILE A 62 26.39 -12.90 6.19
N CYS A 63 27.62 -12.59 5.80
CA CYS A 63 28.00 -12.40 4.39
C CYS A 63 29.10 -13.40 4.07
N ARG A 64 28.75 -14.54 3.45
CA ARG A 64 29.76 -15.55 3.09
C ARG A 64 30.57 -15.10 1.86
N PRO A 65 31.91 -15.25 1.86
CA PRO A 65 32.73 -14.99 0.68
C PRO A 65 32.45 -16.06 -0.38
N GLY A 66 31.94 -15.66 -1.55
CA GLY A 66 31.74 -16.55 -2.71
C GLY A 66 30.56 -16.21 -3.61
N LEU A 67 29.57 -15.45 -3.11
CA LEU A 67 28.42 -15.00 -3.92
C LEU A 67 28.71 -13.68 -4.65
N PRO A 68 28.22 -13.49 -5.89
CA PRO A 68 28.39 -12.25 -6.61
C PRO A 68 27.63 -11.10 -5.92
N PRO A 69 28.14 -9.85 -5.99
CA PRO A 69 27.43 -8.67 -5.50
C PRO A 69 26.10 -8.47 -6.24
N GLY A 70 25.06 -8.09 -5.50
CA GLY A 70 23.70 -7.94 -6.03
C GLY A 70 22.63 -8.47 -5.08
N ALA A 71 21.40 -8.60 -5.58
CA ALA A 71 20.28 -9.13 -4.80
C ALA A 71 19.36 -10.06 -5.61
N VAL A 72 18.81 -11.08 -4.95
CA VAL A 72 17.61 -11.77 -5.44
C VAL A 72 16.38 -11.08 -4.84
N LEU A 73 15.49 -10.56 -5.69
CA LEU A 73 14.23 -9.96 -5.25
C LEU A 73 13.15 -11.04 -5.25
N ILE A 74 12.66 -11.38 -4.05
CA ILE A 74 11.77 -12.51 -3.79
C ILE A 74 10.38 -11.98 -3.47
N GLY A 75 9.36 -12.46 -4.15
CA GLY A 75 7.98 -12.03 -3.94
C GLY A 75 7.02 -12.78 -4.86
N HIS A 76 5.93 -12.13 -5.25
CA HIS A 76 4.89 -12.72 -6.11
C HIS A 76 4.79 -12.01 -7.48
N PRO A 77 5.85 -11.99 -8.32
CA PRO A 77 5.91 -11.15 -9.52
C PRO A 77 4.77 -11.37 -10.52
N TYR A 78 4.15 -12.55 -10.52
CA TYR A 78 3.01 -12.89 -11.39
C TYR A 78 1.64 -12.45 -10.86
N ALA A 79 1.51 -12.16 -9.57
CA ALA A 79 0.21 -11.95 -8.95
C ALA A 79 -0.38 -10.54 -9.23
N VAL A 80 -1.70 -10.43 -9.22
CA VAL A 80 -2.45 -9.17 -9.39
C VAL A 80 -2.88 -8.67 -8.01
N LEU A 81 -1.91 -8.16 -7.26
CA LEU A 81 -2.07 -7.66 -5.89
C LEU A 81 -1.00 -6.60 -5.57
N GLY A 82 -1.25 -5.74 -4.59
CA GLY A 82 -0.36 -4.61 -4.27
C GLY A 82 1.09 -5.02 -3.97
N ARG A 83 1.29 -6.09 -3.18
CA ARG A 83 2.62 -6.63 -2.87
C ARG A 83 3.40 -7.15 -4.08
N ALA A 84 2.68 -7.64 -5.09
CA ALA A 84 3.27 -8.07 -6.35
C ALA A 84 3.74 -6.86 -7.17
N GLU A 85 3.04 -5.73 -7.08
CA GLU A 85 3.52 -4.46 -7.66
C GLU A 85 4.77 -3.98 -6.95
N ASP A 86 4.89 -4.16 -5.62
CA ASP A 86 6.07 -3.75 -4.86
C ASP A 86 7.36 -4.45 -5.35
N VAL A 87 7.33 -5.77 -5.61
CA VAL A 87 8.51 -6.47 -6.15
C VAL A 87 8.82 -6.05 -7.60
N ARG A 88 7.79 -5.78 -8.42
CA ARG A 88 7.97 -5.31 -9.80
C ARG A 88 8.56 -3.90 -9.84
N THR A 89 8.03 -2.96 -9.06
CA THR A 89 8.58 -1.59 -9.01
C THR A 89 9.94 -1.55 -8.30
N GLY A 90 10.17 -2.44 -7.33
CA GLY A 90 11.49 -2.70 -6.77
C GLY A 90 12.51 -3.14 -7.84
N ALA A 91 12.14 -4.08 -8.70
CA ALA A 91 12.98 -4.51 -9.82
C ALA A 91 13.28 -3.36 -10.81
N CYS A 92 12.28 -2.53 -11.13
CA CYS A 92 12.50 -1.33 -11.95
C CYS A 92 13.47 -0.34 -11.29
N ALA A 93 13.36 -0.13 -9.97
CA ALA A 93 14.28 0.70 -9.21
C ALA A 93 15.72 0.13 -9.20
N PHE A 94 15.87 -1.18 -9.04
CA PHE A 94 17.17 -1.86 -9.12
C PHE A 94 17.79 -1.71 -10.52
N ALA A 95 16.99 -1.86 -11.58
CA ALA A 95 17.43 -1.66 -12.94
C ALA A 95 17.87 -0.20 -13.20
N ALA A 96 17.08 0.78 -12.75
CA ALA A 96 17.38 2.21 -12.90
C ALA A 96 18.66 2.62 -12.17
N ALA A 97 19.00 1.95 -11.07
CA ALA A 97 20.24 2.17 -10.33
C ALA A 97 21.38 1.23 -10.73
N HIS A 98 21.24 0.44 -11.80
CA HIS A 98 22.25 -0.53 -12.27
C HIS A 98 22.72 -1.53 -11.20
N ILE A 99 21.84 -1.92 -10.27
CA ILE A 99 22.15 -2.93 -9.26
C ILE A 99 22.00 -4.30 -9.92
N PRO A 100 22.97 -5.23 -9.84
CA PRO A 100 22.79 -6.59 -10.31
C PRO A 100 21.67 -7.30 -9.53
N PHE A 101 20.69 -7.88 -10.23
CA PHE A 101 19.60 -8.59 -9.59
C PHE A 101 19.00 -9.70 -10.46
N ALA A 102 18.23 -10.56 -9.80
CA ALA A 102 17.28 -11.47 -10.42
C ALA A 102 15.97 -11.44 -9.64
N LEU A 103 14.87 -11.81 -10.29
CA LEU A 103 13.59 -12.02 -9.64
C LEU A 103 13.40 -13.49 -9.31
N ARG A 104 12.73 -13.77 -8.20
CA ARG A 104 12.32 -15.13 -7.84
C ARG A 104 10.90 -15.11 -7.30
N ASN A 105 10.04 -15.93 -7.89
CA ASN A 105 8.70 -16.15 -7.37
C ASN A 105 8.77 -17.07 -6.14
N THR A 106 8.06 -16.71 -5.07
CA THR A 106 8.04 -17.47 -3.81
C THR A 106 7.57 -18.91 -4.02
N PHE A 107 6.59 -19.10 -4.90
CA PHE A 107 5.93 -20.39 -5.16
C PHE A 107 6.34 -21.02 -6.50
N GLY A 108 7.57 -20.80 -6.95
CA GLY A 108 8.11 -21.40 -8.19
C GLY A 108 7.36 -20.93 -9.43
N GLU A 109 6.82 -21.85 -10.23
CA GLU A 109 6.07 -21.51 -11.45
C GLU A 109 4.58 -21.20 -11.19
N TYR A 110 4.12 -21.30 -9.94
CA TYR A 110 2.72 -21.03 -9.60
C TYR A 110 2.30 -19.60 -9.98
N GLY A 111 1.17 -19.49 -10.67
CA GLY A 111 0.61 -18.22 -11.12
C GLY A 111 1.25 -17.64 -12.38
N LYS A 112 2.22 -18.32 -13.01
CA LYS A 112 2.90 -17.83 -14.23
C LYS A 112 1.94 -17.51 -15.38
N GLU A 113 0.81 -18.19 -15.48
CA GLU A 113 -0.25 -17.89 -16.43
C GLU A 113 -0.78 -16.45 -16.30
N MET A 114 -0.69 -15.85 -15.11
CA MET A 114 -1.08 -14.47 -14.84
C MET A 114 -0.05 -13.45 -15.33
N ALA A 115 1.14 -13.86 -15.77
CA ALA A 115 2.16 -12.96 -16.34
C ALA A 115 1.61 -12.13 -17.52
N VAL A 116 0.64 -12.66 -18.26
CA VAL A 116 -0.03 -11.97 -19.37
C VAL A 116 -0.78 -10.69 -18.95
N LEU A 117 -1.10 -10.54 -17.67
CA LEU A 117 -1.76 -9.35 -17.11
C LEU A 117 -0.78 -8.23 -16.73
N HIS A 118 0.53 -8.48 -16.84
CA HIS A 118 1.61 -7.55 -16.47
C HIS A 118 2.46 -7.17 -17.69
N ARG A 119 1.82 -6.93 -18.84
CA ARG A 119 2.50 -6.55 -20.11
C ARG A 119 3.27 -5.24 -20.00
N ASP A 120 2.92 -4.41 -19.03
CA ASP A 120 3.57 -3.16 -18.68
C ASP A 120 4.84 -3.34 -17.83
N PHE A 121 5.13 -4.57 -17.37
CA PHE A 121 6.35 -4.89 -16.63
C PHE A 121 7.45 -5.45 -17.53
N PRO A 122 8.51 -4.69 -17.85
CA PRO A 122 9.48 -5.07 -18.88
C PRO A 122 10.55 -6.06 -18.40
N LEU A 123 10.53 -6.47 -17.12
CA LEU A 123 11.60 -7.26 -16.48
C LEU A 123 11.13 -8.66 -16.06
N MET A 124 10.02 -9.14 -16.64
CA MET A 124 9.51 -10.49 -16.36
C MET A 124 10.50 -11.59 -16.76
N ASP A 125 11.33 -11.33 -17.77
CA ASP A 125 12.41 -12.19 -18.25
C ASP A 125 13.59 -12.32 -17.26
N ARG A 126 13.62 -11.49 -16.20
CA ARG A 126 14.62 -11.55 -15.13
C ARG A 126 14.29 -12.57 -14.03
N ILE A 127 13.19 -13.33 -14.18
CA ILE A 127 12.86 -14.40 -13.25
C ILE A 127 13.83 -15.57 -13.46
N ASP A 128 14.62 -15.86 -12.43
CA ASP A 128 15.59 -16.95 -12.42
C ASP A 128 15.60 -17.64 -11.04
N PRO A 129 15.04 -18.86 -10.92
CA PRO A 129 14.99 -19.58 -9.66
C PRO A 129 16.37 -20.08 -9.18
N GLN A 130 17.39 -20.10 -10.06
CA GLN A 130 18.75 -20.56 -9.76
C GLN A 130 19.71 -19.40 -9.44
N ALA A 131 19.30 -18.15 -9.69
CA ALA A 131 20.12 -17.00 -9.42
C ALA A 131 20.53 -16.91 -7.94
N ALA A 132 21.77 -16.48 -7.72
CA ALA A 132 22.35 -16.36 -6.40
C ALA A 132 23.20 -15.09 -6.30
N TYR A 133 22.84 -14.22 -5.35
CA TYR A 133 23.61 -13.01 -5.01
C TYR A 133 23.86 -12.92 -3.50
N LYS A 134 24.75 -12.00 -3.10
CA LYS A 134 25.05 -11.73 -1.67
C LYS A 134 23.79 -11.42 -0.85
N ALA A 135 22.81 -10.73 -1.43
CA ALA A 135 21.58 -10.35 -0.74
C ALA A 135 20.34 -11.11 -1.25
N ASN A 136 19.39 -11.32 -0.35
CA ASN A 136 17.99 -11.59 -0.67
C ASN A 136 17.15 -10.43 -0.16
N ILE A 137 16.13 -10.02 -0.92
CA ILE A 137 15.17 -9.02 -0.49
C ILE A 137 13.77 -9.60 -0.67
N PHE A 138 13.09 -9.84 0.45
CA PHE A 138 11.77 -10.47 0.50
C PHE A 138 10.70 -9.38 0.48
N PHE A 139 10.14 -9.10 -0.69
CA PHE A 139 8.94 -8.28 -0.89
C PHE A 139 7.67 -9.07 -0.47
N LEU A 140 7.64 -9.46 0.80
CA LEU A 140 6.61 -10.24 1.46
C LEU A 140 6.22 -9.59 2.78
N ASN A 141 5.07 -9.91 3.34
CA ASN A 141 4.73 -9.50 4.70
C ASN A 141 5.30 -10.48 5.72
N ALA A 142 5.41 -10.05 6.98
CA ALA A 142 5.97 -10.88 8.05
C ALA A 142 5.24 -12.23 8.20
N ASN A 143 3.91 -12.24 8.05
CA ASN A 143 3.10 -13.45 8.11
C ASN A 143 3.33 -14.43 6.95
N GLU A 144 3.94 -14.00 5.85
CA GLU A 144 4.25 -14.85 4.69
C GLU A 144 5.65 -15.48 4.79
N MET A 145 6.50 -15.02 5.72
CA MET A 145 7.90 -15.45 5.79
C MET A 145 8.06 -16.94 6.08
N GLY A 146 7.18 -17.53 6.91
CA GLY A 146 7.19 -18.95 7.21
C GLY A 146 6.84 -19.82 6.00
N ASP A 147 5.84 -19.42 5.23
CA ASP A 147 5.43 -20.09 4.00
C ASP A 147 6.51 -19.99 2.93
N ALA A 148 7.12 -18.81 2.80
CA ALA A 148 8.25 -18.59 1.89
C ALA A 148 9.44 -19.48 2.24
N PHE A 149 9.79 -19.60 3.53
CA PHE A 149 10.87 -20.49 3.97
C PHE A 149 10.57 -21.96 3.59
N THR A 150 9.34 -22.40 3.80
CA THR A 150 8.89 -23.76 3.48
C THR A 150 9.01 -24.07 1.99
N HIS A 151 8.68 -23.12 1.12
CA HIS A 151 8.66 -23.33 -0.33
C HIS A 151 10.03 -23.10 -0.99
N LEU A 152 10.81 -22.13 -0.52
CA LEU A 152 12.11 -21.80 -1.08
C LEU A 152 13.23 -22.74 -0.57
N GLY A 153 13.05 -23.29 0.63
CA GLY A 153 14.01 -24.16 1.30
C GLY A 153 15.15 -23.40 1.99
N ALA A 154 15.78 -24.05 2.98
CA ALA A 154 16.84 -23.45 3.79
C ALA A 154 18.04 -22.94 2.95
N ASP A 155 18.37 -23.63 1.86
CA ASP A 155 19.48 -23.25 0.96
C ASP A 155 19.25 -21.89 0.28
N ALA A 156 18.00 -21.47 0.10
CA ALA A 156 17.69 -20.14 -0.44
C ALA A 156 18.08 -19.03 0.53
N TYR A 157 18.15 -19.29 1.84
CA TYR A 157 18.46 -18.32 2.90
C TYR A 157 19.91 -18.45 3.41
N ALA A 158 20.50 -19.63 3.28
CA ALA A 158 21.79 -19.94 3.85
C ALA A 158 22.92 -19.13 3.19
N GLY A 159 23.74 -18.48 4.02
CA GLY A 159 24.95 -17.77 3.55
C GLY A 159 24.72 -16.43 2.86
N ARG A 160 23.48 -15.93 2.83
CA ARG A 160 23.09 -14.65 2.25
C ARG A 160 22.72 -13.63 3.34
N TYR A 161 22.75 -12.35 2.97
CA TYR A 161 22.18 -11.27 3.75
C TYR A 161 20.70 -11.13 3.40
N ASN A 162 19.81 -11.49 4.32
CA ASN A 162 18.38 -11.60 4.10
C ASN A 162 17.66 -10.34 4.62
N ILE A 163 16.98 -9.63 3.72
CA ILE A 163 16.28 -8.38 4.03
C ILE A 163 14.78 -8.59 3.88
N GLY A 164 14.00 -8.39 4.94
CA GLY A 164 12.54 -8.38 4.86
C GLY A 164 12.02 -7.01 4.43
N TYR A 165 11.24 -6.90 3.36
CA TYR A 165 10.64 -5.63 2.94
C TYR A 165 9.16 -5.63 3.30
N TRP A 166 8.82 -5.43 4.57
CA TRP A 166 7.49 -5.73 5.09
C TRP A 166 6.49 -4.57 4.99
N ALA A 167 5.23 -4.87 4.66
CA ALA A 167 4.12 -3.94 4.85
C ALA A 167 3.36 -4.24 6.16
N TRP A 168 2.85 -3.18 6.79
CA TRP A 168 1.98 -3.25 7.95
C TRP A 168 1.14 -1.97 8.05
N GLU A 169 -0.07 -2.07 8.60
CA GLU A 169 -1.05 -0.99 8.54
C GLU A 169 -1.53 -0.54 9.92
N LEU A 170 -1.03 -1.09 11.02
CA LEU A 170 -1.37 -0.58 12.36
C LEU A 170 -0.12 -0.07 13.08
N SER A 171 -0.32 0.73 14.14
CA SER A 171 0.78 1.39 14.84
C SER A 171 1.63 0.44 15.69
N GLN A 172 1.14 -0.76 15.99
CA GLN A 172 1.90 -1.78 16.73
C GLN A 172 2.05 -3.03 15.87
N PHE A 173 3.27 -3.52 15.74
CA PHE A 173 3.56 -4.77 15.05
C PHE A 173 3.10 -5.99 15.89
N PRO A 174 2.48 -7.03 15.26
CA PRO A 174 1.91 -8.16 15.99
C PRO A 174 2.96 -9.01 16.72
N GLU A 175 2.71 -9.34 17.99
CA GLU A 175 3.59 -10.24 18.74
C GLU A 175 3.64 -11.66 18.14
N ALA A 176 2.52 -12.10 17.56
CA ALA A 176 2.42 -13.39 16.88
C ALA A 176 3.41 -13.54 15.71
N TRP A 177 3.94 -12.43 15.17
CA TRP A 177 4.83 -12.44 14.01
C TRP A 177 6.30 -12.24 14.37
N GLN A 178 6.67 -12.21 15.66
CA GLN A 178 8.08 -12.12 16.07
C GLN A 178 8.94 -13.26 15.51
N GLY A 179 8.37 -14.44 15.29
CA GLY A 179 9.09 -15.56 14.66
C GLY A 179 9.59 -15.25 13.23
N ALA A 180 8.98 -14.29 12.53
CA ALA A 180 9.35 -13.92 11.16
C ALA A 180 10.73 -13.26 11.06
N PHE A 181 11.26 -12.71 12.15
CA PHE A 181 12.60 -12.12 12.16
C PHE A 181 13.72 -13.18 12.05
N ARG A 182 13.48 -14.43 12.50
CA ARG A 182 14.51 -15.45 12.74
C ARG A 182 15.54 -15.60 11.60
N ASP A 183 15.08 -15.51 10.36
CA ASP A 183 15.89 -15.77 9.16
C ASP A 183 16.34 -14.50 8.42
N LEU A 184 16.17 -13.32 9.03
CA LEU A 184 16.45 -12.01 8.46
C LEU A 184 17.60 -11.30 9.19
N ASP A 185 18.42 -10.56 8.43
CA ASP A 185 19.51 -9.72 8.93
C ASP A 185 19.06 -8.25 9.11
N GLU A 186 18.08 -7.77 8.32
CA GLU A 186 17.54 -6.39 8.35
C GLU A 186 16.09 -6.33 7.84
N ILE A 187 15.32 -5.33 8.28
CA ILE A 187 14.02 -4.98 7.71
C ILE A 187 14.06 -3.66 6.95
N TRP A 188 13.48 -3.65 5.76
CA TRP A 188 13.16 -2.45 4.97
C TRP A 188 11.68 -2.12 5.10
N ALA A 189 11.39 -0.94 5.65
CA ALA A 189 10.03 -0.46 5.89
C ALA A 189 9.60 0.54 4.78
N PRO A 190 8.51 0.28 4.04
CA PRO A 190 7.95 1.17 3.00
C PRO A 190 7.62 2.58 3.45
N SER A 191 7.36 2.76 4.75
CA SER A 191 7.06 4.04 5.36
C SER A 191 7.65 4.15 6.76
N ARG A 192 7.79 5.37 7.26
CA ARG A 192 8.20 5.63 8.65
C ARG A 192 7.15 5.14 9.66
N PHE A 193 5.88 5.13 9.28
CA PHE A 193 4.82 4.53 10.08
C PHE A 193 5.08 3.03 10.32
N ILE A 194 5.39 2.29 9.25
CA ILE A 194 5.78 0.87 9.35
C ILE A 194 7.10 0.74 10.10
N GLN A 195 8.08 1.60 9.82
CA GLN A 195 9.39 1.57 10.46
C GLN A 195 9.23 1.63 11.99
N GLN A 196 8.44 2.59 12.49
CA GLN A 196 8.18 2.74 13.92
C GLN A 196 7.47 1.51 14.49
N ALA A 197 6.39 1.06 13.84
CA ALA A 197 5.61 -0.08 14.32
C ALA A 197 6.47 -1.35 14.47
N VAL A 198 7.37 -1.60 13.51
CA VAL A 198 8.25 -2.78 13.50
C VAL A 198 9.45 -2.59 14.44
N ALA A 199 10.06 -1.41 14.49
CA ALA A 199 11.25 -1.13 15.31
C ALA A 199 11.01 -1.41 16.81
N ASP A 200 9.80 -1.16 17.31
CA ASP A 200 9.44 -1.42 18.71
C ASP A 200 9.55 -2.90 19.12
N LYS A 201 9.55 -3.82 18.15
CA LYS A 201 9.60 -5.28 18.37
C LYS A 201 10.78 -5.96 17.68
N ALA A 202 11.50 -5.26 16.80
CA ALA A 202 12.53 -5.86 15.96
C ALA A 202 13.82 -6.13 16.75
N PRO A 203 14.39 -7.35 16.66
CA PRO A 203 15.72 -7.65 17.18
C PRO A 203 16.84 -7.27 16.19
N CYS A 204 16.50 -6.63 15.07
CA CYS A 204 17.41 -6.29 13.97
C CYS A 204 17.12 -4.87 13.46
N PRO A 205 18.03 -4.27 12.67
CA PRO A 205 17.83 -2.93 12.13
C PRO A 205 16.55 -2.84 11.28
N VAL A 206 15.80 -1.75 11.47
CA VAL A 206 14.61 -1.42 10.66
C VAL A 206 14.87 -0.10 9.94
N VAL A 207 15.07 -0.17 8.64
CA VAL A 207 15.46 0.96 7.80
C VAL A 207 14.29 1.43 6.96
N TRP A 208 13.98 2.72 7.02
CA TRP A 208 13.02 3.32 6.09
C TRP A 208 13.53 3.23 4.65
N MET A 209 12.80 2.50 3.83
CA MET A 209 13.05 2.30 2.41
C MET A 209 11.72 2.52 1.67
N PRO A 210 11.47 3.72 1.12
CA PRO A 210 10.21 4.01 0.45
C PRO A 210 10.05 3.21 -0.85
N LEU A 211 8.80 2.88 -1.17
CA LEU A 211 8.49 2.20 -2.43
C LEU A 211 8.70 3.12 -3.63
N ALA A 212 9.13 2.52 -4.75
CA ALA A 212 9.22 3.19 -6.02
C ALA A 212 7.84 3.28 -6.70
N VAL A 213 7.54 4.46 -7.24
CA VAL A 213 6.27 4.85 -7.86
C VAL A 213 6.55 5.63 -9.14
N GLU A 214 6.40 4.95 -10.26
CA GLU A 214 6.53 5.51 -11.61
C GLU A 214 5.61 4.74 -12.56
N PRO A 215 4.27 4.95 -12.44
CA PRO A 215 3.30 4.20 -13.22
C PRO A 215 3.47 4.48 -14.72
N VAL A 216 3.66 3.41 -15.50
CA VAL A 216 3.72 3.47 -16.97
C VAL A 216 2.29 3.39 -17.52
N SER A 217 1.91 4.35 -18.35
CA SER A 217 0.64 4.35 -19.09
C SER A 217 0.83 3.58 -20.42
N PRO A 218 0.25 2.38 -20.61
CA PRO A 218 0.63 1.51 -21.74
C PRO A 218 -0.10 1.79 -23.07
N ALA A 219 -1.08 2.69 -23.12
CA ALA A 219 -1.74 3.22 -24.33
C ALA A 219 -2.88 4.15 -23.88
N PRO A 220 -3.35 5.13 -24.69
CA PRO A 220 -4.41 6.02 -24.25
C PRO A 220 -5.77 5.31 -24.29
N LEU A 221 -6.22 4.80 -23.14
CA LEU A 221 -7.62 4.48 -22.94
C LEU A 221 -8.41 5.78 -22.77
N SER A 222 -9.73 5.72 -23.02
CA SER A 222 -10.65 6.84 -22.85
C SER A 222 -11.59 6.60 -21.67
N ARG A 223 -12.26 7.65 -21.18
CA ARG A 223 -13.32 7.51 -20.18
C ARG A 223 -14.44 6.59 -20.66
N ALA A 224 -14.79 6.66 -21.95
CA ALA A 224 -15.78 5.78 -22.57
C ALA A 224 -15.44 4.29 -22.45
N TYR A 225 -14.16 3.90 -22.49
CA TYR A 225 -13.74 2.50 -22.28
C TYR A 225 -14.17 1.97 -20.90
N PHE A 226 -14.19 2.83 -19.90
CA PHE A 226 -14.62 2.52 -18.53
C PHE A 226 -16.09 2.81 -18.27
N GLY A 227 -16.84 3.28 -19.27
CA GLY A 227 -18.23 3.75 -19.09
C GLY A 227 -18.33 5.03 -18.27
N LEU A 228 -17.28 5.86 -18.26
CA LEU A 228 -17.21 7.10 -17.48
C LEU A 228 -17.61 8.31 -18.34
N PRO A 229 -18.27 9.33 -17.74
CA PRO A 229 -18.67 10.54 -18.45
C PRO A 229 -17.50 11.51 -18.69
N ASP A 230 -17.48 12.15 -19.85
CA ASP A 230 -16.47 13.16 -20.23
C ASP A 230 -16.79 14.57 -19.71
N ASP A 231 -18.05 14.85 -19.39
CA ASP A 231 -18.57 16.17 -19.00
C ASP A 231 -18.63 16.38 -17.47
N ARG A 232 -17.94 15.52 -16.71
CA ARG A 232 -17.95 15.56 -15.23
C ARG A 232 -16.56 15.55 -14.62
N PHE A 233 -16.45 16.15 -13.45
CA PHE A 233 -15.31 15.99 -12.56
C PHE A 233 -15.36 14.62 -11.87
N LEU A 234 -14.39 13.76 -12.15
CA LEU A 234 -14.36 12.38 -11.68
C LEU A 234 -13.48 12.22 -10.45
N LEU A 235 -14.08 11.75 -9.38
CA LEU A 235 -13.44 11.42 -8.12
C LEU A 235 -13.22 9.92 -8.06
N LEU A 236 -11.97 9.49 -8.02
CA LEU A 236 -11.63 8.07 -7.96
C LEU A 236 -11.35 7.65 -6.54
N PHE A 237 -11.97 6.55 -6.13
CA PHE A 237 -11.52 5.73 -5.01
C PHE A 237 -11.45 4.28 -5.46
N PHE A 238 -10.43 3.55 -5.02
CA PHE A 238 -10.40 2.12 -5.23
C PHE A 238 -9.93 1.37 -3.99
N PHE A 239 -10.46 0.15 -3.83
CA PHE A 239 -10.07 -0.75 -2.77
C PHE A 239 -10.30 -2.22 -3.15
N ASP A 240 -9.75 -3.11 -2.34
CA ASP A 240 -9.97 -4.55 -2.44
C ASP A 240 -10.58 -5.03 -1.11
N PHE A 241 -11.65 -5.83 -1.19
CA PHE A 241 -12.32 -6.38 -0.02
C PHE A 241 -11.39 -7.26 0.83
N ARG A 242 -10.42 -7.94 0.19
CA ARG A 242 -9.39 -8.75 0.87
C ARG A 242 -8.39 -7.91 1.66
N SER A 243 -8.44 -6.58 1.52
CA SER A 243 -7.60 -5.62 2.26
C SER A 243 -8.32 -4.99 3.47
N PHE A 244 -9.42 -5.60 3.93
CA PHE A 244 -10.27 -5.18 5.05
C PHE A 244 -11.04 -3.89 4.76
N ILE A 245 -12.32 -4.03 4.44
CA ILE A 245 -13.18 -2.91 4.04
C ILE A 245 -13.28 -1.85 5.15
N GLN A 246 -13.25 -2.24 6.42
CA GLN A 246 -13.29 -1.34 7.57
C GLN A 246 -12.04 -0.44 7.59
N ARG A 247 -10.87 -0.97 7.22
CA ARG A 247 -9.65 -0.17 7.13
C ARG A 247 -9.69 0.80 5.95
N LYS A 248 -10.17 0.34 4.79
CA LYS A 248 -10.26 1.16 3.57
C LYS A 248 -11.37 2.20 3.61
N ASN A 249 -12.42 1.94 4.40
CA ASN A 249 -13.52 2.84 4.74
C ASN A 249 -14.22 3.50 3.53
N PRO A 250 -14.73 2.70 2.56
CA PRO A 250 -15.45 3.25 1.40
C PRO A 250 -16.67 4.09 1.80
N TRP A 251 -17.28 3.81 2.96
CA TRP A 251 -18.41 4.59 3.45
C TRP A 251 -18.05 6.03 3.76
N ALA A 252 -16.84 6.32 4.24
CA ALA A 252 -16.43 7.71 4.46
C ALA A 252 -16.32 8.47 3.13
N ALA A 253 -15.80 7.84 2.07
CA ALA A 253 -15.77 8.43 0.73
C ALA A 253 -17.18 8.76 0.21
N LEU A 254 -18.13 7.82 0.37
CA LEU A 254 -19.54 8.04 0.04
C LEU A 254 -20.14 9.19 0.84
N ARG A 255 -19.96 9.20 2.18
CA ARG A 255 -20.50 10.27 3.04
C ARG A 255 -19.92 11.63 2.69
N ALA A 256 -18.62 11.72 2.39
CA ALA A 256 -17.98 12.97 2.00
C ALA A 256 -18.51 13.49 0.66
N PHE A 257 -18.72 12.59 -0.30
CA PHE A 257 -19.33 12.93 -1.58
C PHE A 257 -20.77 13.44 -1.41
N THR A 258 -21.59 12.73 -0.62
CA THR A 258 -22.95 13.17 -0.29
C THR A 258 -22.95 14.52 0.41
N ALA A 259 -22.17 14.71 1.47
CA ALA A 259 -22.07 15.97 2.20
C ALA A 259 -21.57 17.13 1.30
N ALA A 260 -20.75 16.83 0.28
CA ALA A 260 -20.27 17.82 -0.67
C ALA A 260 -21.35 18.30 -1.65
N PHE A 261 -22.22 17.40 -2.12
CA PHE A 261 -23.06 17.63 -3.32
C PHE A 261 -24.53 17.20 -3.19
N GLN A 262 -25.04 16.95 -1.97
CA GLN A 262 -26.44 16.57 -1.75
C GLN A 262 -27.44 17.67 -2.16
N ASP A 263 -27.07 18.94 -1.98
CA ASP A 263 -27.94 20.09 -2.28
C ASP A 263 -27.92 20.52 -3.76
N ASP A 264 -27.07 19.87 -4.58
CA ASP A 264 -26.97 20.11 -6.01
C ASP A 264 -26.95 18.78 -6.78
N ALA A 265 -28.14 18.23 -7.03
CA ALA A 265 -28.31 16.98 -7.78
C ALA A 265 -27.82 17.07 -9.24
N LEU A 266 -27.62 18.28 -9.77
CA LEU A 266 -27.15 18.52 -11.14
C LEU A 266 -25.65 18.85 -11.22
N ALA A 267 -24.95 18.88 -10.07
CA ALA A 267 -23.51 19.10 -10.04
C ALA A 267 -22.80 18.13 -11.02
N PRO A 268 -21.94 18.63 -11.93
CA PRO A 268 -21.26 17.82 -12.94
C PRO A 268 -20.08 17.05 -12.31
N VAL A 269 -20.39 16.17 -11.36
CA VAL A 269 -19.43 15.40 -10.56
C VAL A 269 -19.86 13.94 -10.53
N SER A 270 -18.88 13.04 -10.43
CA SER A 270 -19.14 11.62 -10.21
C SER A 270 -18.09 10.99 -9.30
N LEU A 271 -18.55 10.15 -8.38
CA LEU A 271 -17.67 9.32 -7.55
C LEU A 271 -17.55 7.93 -8.20
N VAL A 272 -16.36 7.63 -8.70
CA VAL A 272 -16.00 6.34 -9.28
C VAL A 272 -15.39 5.47 -8.19
N ILE A 273 -16.01 4.33 -7.89
CA ILE A 273 -15.51 3.37 -6.91
C ILE A 273 -15.13 2.08 -7.64
N LYS A 274 -13.83 1.84 -7.77
CA LYS A 274 -13.30 0.57 -8.28
C LYS A 274 -13.09 -0.41 -7.12
N MET A 275 -13.66 -1.61 -7.25
CA MET A 275 -13.60 -2.64 -6.21
C MET A 275 -13.14 -4.00 -6.74
N ASN A 276 -12.38 -4.74 -5.94
CA ASN A 276 -11.93 -6.11 -6.23
C ASN A 276 -12.19 -7.02 -5.02
N GLY A 277 -12.20 -8.34 -5.23
CA GLY A 277 -12.23 -9.31 -4.14
C GLY A 277 -13.63 -9.57 -3.55
N MET A 278 -14.69 -9.14 -4.22
CA MET A 278 -16.08 -9.33 -3.78
C MET A 278 -16.42 -10.81 -3.56
N ASP A 279 -15.93 -11.69 -4.43
CA ASP A 279 -16.16 -13.14 -4.33
C ASP A 279 -15.58 -13.76 -3.05
N ALA A 280 -14.53 -13.15 -2.49
CA ALA A 280 -13.91 -13.60 -1.24
C ALA A 280 -14.60 -13.03 0.00
N CYS A 281 -15.36 -11.93 -0.13
CA CYS A 281 -16.03 -11.24 0.96
C CYS A 281 -17.48 -10.87 0.57
N PRO A 282 -18.35 -11.84 0.25
CA PRO A 282 -19.67 -11.57 -0.31
C PRO A 282 -20.60 -10.82 0.67
N GLU A 283 -20.46 -11.06 1.99
CA GLU A 283 -21.25 -10.39 3.01
C GLU A 283 -20.92 -8.89 3.11
N ASP A 284 -19.62 -8.56 3.15
CA ASP A 284 -19.15 -7.17 3.13
C ASP A 284 -19.57 -6.46 1.84
N TYR A 285 -19.50 -7.16 0.70
CA TYR A 285 -19.94 -6.60 -0.58
C TYR A 285 -21.43 -6.26 -0.57
N GLN A 286 -22.27 -7.19 -0.10
CA GLN A 286 -23.72 -6.96 -0.01
C GLN A 286 -24.05 -5.83 0.97
N ALA A 287 -23.36 -5.78 2.12
CA ALA A 287 -23.51 -4.71 3.10
C ALA A 287 -23.14 -3.33 2.50
N PHE A 288 -22.07 -3.28 1.70
CA PHE A 288 -21.67 -2.07 0.98
C PHE A 288 -22.74 -1.62 -0.02
N LEU A 289 -23.24 -2.53 -0.88
CA LEU A 289 -24.28 -2.22 -1.86
C LEU A 289 -25.62 -1.78 -1.25
N ASN A 290 -25.91 -2.20 -0.02
CA ASN A 290 -27.13 -1.82 0.69
C ASN A 290 -27.09 -0.41 1.27
N SER A 291 -25.97 0.31 1.18
CA SER A 291 -25.86 1.72 1.59
C SER A 291 -26.66 2.63 0.65
N ASP A 292 -27.53 3.48 1.20
CA ASP A 292 -28.33 4.43 0.39
C ASP A 292 -27.47 5.37 -0.46
N ALA A 293 -26.29 5.76 0.03
CA ALA A 293 -25.37 6.63 -0.70
C ALA A 293 -24.84 5.98 -1.99
N VAL A 294 -24.82 4.65 -2.10
CA VAL A 294 -24.44 3.94 -3.32
C VAL A 294 -25.52 4.06 -4.40
N ARG A 295 -26.75 4.41 -4.03
CA ARG A 295 -27.88 4.59 -4.98
C ARG A 295 -27.91 5.96 -5.65
N ASP A 296 -27.03 6.89 -5.26
CA ASP A 296 -26.88 8.17 -5.95
C ASP A 296 -26.45 7.91 -7.40
N PRO A 297 -27.18 8.41 -8.42
CA PRO A 297 -26.88 8.14 -9.83
C PRO A 297 -25.53 8.72 -10.30
N ARG A 298 -24.87 9.54 -9.48
CA ARG A 298 -23.52 10.07 -9.73
C ARG A 298 -22.42 9.13 -9.22
N VAL A 299 -22.76 8.09 -8.45
CA VAL A 299 -21.82 7.06 -7.99
C VAL A 299 -21.74 5.97 -9.04
N ILE A 300 -20.53 5.73 -9.57
CA ILE A 300 -20.24 4.75 -10.60
C ILE A 300 -19.38 3.64 -9.99
N LEU A 301 -19.89 2.42 -9.98
CA LEU A 301 -19.16 1.26 -9.48
C LEU A 301 -18.46 0.52 -10.63
N ILE A 302 -17.19 0.16 -10.42
CA ILE A 302 -16.44 -0.70 -11.34
C ILE A 302 -16.00 -1.94 -10.56
N ASP A 303 -16.61 -3.09 -10.81
CA ASP A 303 -16.41 -4.34 -10.07
C ASP A 303 -15.74 -5.45 -10.93
N ARG A 304 -15.34 -5.14 -12.16
CA ARG A 304 -14.59 -6.08 -13.00
C ARG A 304 -13.09 -6.14 -12.65
N VAL A 305 -12.46 -7.29 -12.82
CA VAL A 305 -11.00 -7.41 -12.78
C VAL A 305 -10.40 -6.58 -13.90
N MET A 306 -9.32 -5.86 -13.60
CA MET A 306 -8.59 -5.00 -14.53
C MET A 306 -7.12 -5.36 -14.50
N ASP A 307 -6.45 -5.26 -15.65
CA ASP A 307 -5.00 -5.41 -15.72
C ASP A 307 -4.26 -4.16 -15.16
N GLY A 308 -2.93 -4.27 -14.98
CA GLY A 308 -2.13 -3.20 -14.40
C GLY A 308 -2.17 -1.90 -15.20
N GLY A 309 -2.28 -2.01 -16.53
CA GLY A 309 -2.38 -0.87 -17.44
C GLY A 309 -3.74 -0.17 -17.33
N GLU A 310 -4.82 -0.94 -17.28
CA GLU A 310 -6.17 -0.44 -17.11
C GLU A 310 -6.34 0.35 -15.81
N ILE A 311 -5.78 -0.13 -14.68
CA ILE A 311 -5.82 0.59 -13.40
C ILE A 311 -5.07 1.93 -13.49
N LYS A 312 -3.86 1.93 -14.07
CA LYS A 312 -3.06 3.15 -14.25
C LYS A 312 -3.78 4.18 -15.13
N GLU A 313 -4.43 3.72 -16.20
CA GLU A 313 -5.25 4.57 -17.07
C GLU A 313 -6.50 5.12 -16.37
N LEU A 314 -7.17 4.31 -15.54
CA LEU A 314 -8.31 4.78 -14.74
C LEU A 314 -7.89 5.94 -13.83
N VAL A 315 -6.76 5.81 -13.13
CA VAL A 315 -6.19 6.88 -12.29
C VAL A 315 -5.87 8.12 -13.14
N ARG A 316 -5.25 7.94 -14.31
CA ARG A 316 -4.89 9.04 -15.23
C ARG A 316 -6.13 9.79 -15.77
N LEU A 317 -7.23 9.09 -15.99
CA LEU A 317 -8.45 9.64 -16.60
C LEU A 317 -9.40 10.30 -15.60
N CYS A 318 -9.29 9.97 -14.31
CA CYS A 318 -10.00 10.68 -13.25
C CYS A 318 -9.31 11.99 -12.86
N ASP A 319 -10.04 12.88 -12.21
CA ASP A 319 -9.61 14.26 -11.93
C ASP A 319 -9.07 14.43 -10.51
N CYS A 320 -9.52 13.60 -9.57
CA CYS A 320 -9.07 13.61 -8.17
C CYS A 320 -9.04 12.18 -7.63
N PHE A 321 -8.14 11.91 -6.69
CA PHE A 321 -8.16 10.67 -5.91
C PHE A 321 -8.60 10.94 -4.47
N LEU A 322 -9.53 10.13 -3.96
CA LEU A 322 -10.10 10.24 -2.62
C LEU A 322 -9.80 8.97 -1.82
N SER A 323 -9.20 9.09 -0.63
CA SER A 323 -8.98 7.94 0.26
C SER A 323 -9.12 8.33 1.73
N LEU A 324 -10.32 8.15 2.26
CA LEU A 324 -10.66 8.39 3.66
C LEU A 324 -10.43 7.12 4.50
N HIS A 325 -9.27 6.49 4.33
CA HIS A 325 -8.88 5.26 5.00
C HIS A 325 -8.71 5.49 6.51
N ARG A 326 -8.87 4.43 7.29
CA ARG A 326 -8.55 4.45 8.73
C ARG A 326 -7.07 4.24 9.00
N SER A 327 -6.40 3.47 8.16
CA SER A 327 -4.95 3.33 8.18
C SER A 327 -4.40 2.76 6.87
N GLU A 328 -3.21 3.18 6.48
CA GLU A 328 -2.45 2.65 5.35
C GLU A 328 -0.96 2.47 5.63
N GLY A 329 -0.38 1.42 5.05
CA GLY A 329 1.04 1.15 5.18
C GLY A 329 1.91 2.09 4.34
N PHE A 330 1.51 2.34 3.10
CA PHE A 330 2.16 3.29 2.18
C PHE A 330 1.15 4.15 1.43
N GLY A 331 0.11 3.53 0.85
CA GLY A 331 -0.88 4.26 0.06
C GLY A 331 -0.50 4.41 -1.41
N ARG A 332 -0.15 3.32 -2.09
CA ARG A 332 0.30 3.29 -3.50
C ARG A 332 -0.63 4.04 -4.46
N GLY A 333 -1.94 3.86 -4.35
CA GLY A 333 -2.91 4.57 -5.21
C GLY A 333 -2.86 6.09 -5.07
N LEU A 334 -2.55 6.59 -3.86
CA LEU A 334 -2.34 8.02 -3.59
C LEU A 334 -1.10 8.51 -4.34
N ALA A 335 0.02 7.81 -4.18
CA ALA A 335 1.28 8.16 -4.82
C ALA A 335 1.20 8.10 -6.35
N GLU A 336 0.49 7.12 -6.92
CA GLU A 336 0.28 7.00 -8.37
C GLU A 336 -0.60 8.15 -8.91
N ALA A 337 -1.68 8.51 -8.20
CA ALA A 337 -2.49 9.66 -8.56
C ALA A 337 -1.69 10.97 -8.52
N MET A 338 -0.90 11.16 -7.46
CA MET A 338 0.03 12.29 -7.35
C MET A 338 1.05 12.29 -8.49
N TYR A 339 1.62 11.14 -8.87
CA TYR A 339 2.55 11.03 -10.01
C TYR A 339 1.92 11.54 -11.31
N PHE A 340 0.65 11.22 -11.56
CA PHE A 340 -0.10 11.71 -12.72
C PHE A 340 -0.57 13.17 -12.60
N GLY A 341 -0.21 13.86 -11.52
CA GLY A 341 -0.58 15.25 -11.28
C GLY A 341 -2.03 15.44 -10.87
N LYS A 342 -2.63 14.41 -10.26
CA LYS A 342 -4.00 14.49 -9.73
C LYS A 342 -3.94 15.01 -8.29
N PRO A 343 -4.77 15.99 -7.91
CA PRO A 343 -4.96 16.30 -6.50
C PRO A 343 -5.46 15.05 -5.75
N VAL A 344 -5.03 14.93 -4.50
CA VAL A 344 -5.40 13.82 -3.62
C VAL A 344 -5.96 14.36 -2.32
N ILE A 345 -7.13 13.84 -1.94
CA ILE A 345 -7.74 14.01 -0.62
C ILE A 345 -7.56 12.71 0.15
N ALA A 346 -6.90 12.76 1.30
CA ALA A 346 -6.71 11.56 2.12
C ALA A 346 -6.69 11.87 3.62
N THR A 347 -7.01 10.85 4.42
CA THR A 347 -6.83 10.93 5.88
C THR A 347 -5.38 11.29 6.22
N GLY A 348 -5.21 12.27 7.11
CA GLY A 348 -3.94 12.74 7.65
C GLY A 348 -3.36 11.79 8.71
N TYR A 349 -3.26 10.51 8.40
CA TYR A 349 -2.78 9.49 9.34
C TYR A 349 -2.06 8.36 8.61
N SER A 350 -1.03 7.79 9.23
CA SER A 350 -0.26 6.61 8.79
C SER A 350 0.72 6.85 7.62
N GLY A 351 0.99 5.84 6.80
CA GLY A 351 2.16 5.80 5.91
C GLY A 351 2.15 6.79 4.74
N ASN A 352 0.99 7.32 4.35
CA ASN A 352 0.90 8.34 3.29
C ASN A 352 1.55 9.68 3.69
N LEU A 353 1.71 9.96 4.99
CA LEU A 353 2.33 11.18 5.50
C LEU A 353 3.82 11.31 5.16
N ASP A 354 4.47 10.24 4.67
CA ASP A 354 5.85 10.33 4.17
C ASP A 354 5.96 11.11 2.85
N PHE A 355 4.86 11.26 2.11
CA PHE A 355 4.84 12.00 0.84
C PHE A 355 3.69 12.98 0.70
N MET A 356 2.68 12.93 1.58
CA MET A 356 1.56 13.87 1.63
C MET A 356 1.73 14.88 2.77
N ASN A 357 1.59 16.16 2.45
CA ASN A 357 1.55 17.28 3.41
C ASN A 357 0.60 18.38 2.90
N GLU A 358 0.35 19.39 3.73
CA GLU A 358 -0.56 20.51 3.42
C GLU A 358 -0.18 21.29 2.14
N ALA A 359 1.10 21.25 1.75
CA ALA A 359 1.55 21.95 0.55
C ALA A 359 1.23 21.18 -0.74
N ASN A 360 1.15 19.84 -0.71
CA ASN A 360 1.00 19.02 -1.92
C ASN A 360 -0.26 18.15 -1.95
N SER A 361 -1.11 18.23 -0.94
CA SER A 361 -2.31 17.41 -0.83
C SER A 361 -3.38 18.05 0.06
N CYS A 362 -4.60 17.52 -0.02
CA CYS A 362 -5.68 17.85 0.89
C CYS A 362 -5.71 16.82 2.02
N LEU A 363 -4.98 17.09 3.10
CA LEU A 363 -4.98 16.22 4.29
C LEU A 363 -6.22 16.46 5.15
N VAL A 364 -6.92 15.36 5.45
CA VAL A 364 -8.15 15.35 6.24
C VAL A 364 -7.82 14.97 7.67
N ASP A 365 -8.15 15.86 8.60
CA ASP A 365 -8.03 15.66 10.04
C ASP A 365 -8.80 14.42 10.48
N CYS A 366 -8.38 13.85 11.59
CA CYS A 366 -8.97 12.62 12.08
C CYS A 366 -8.90 12.51 13.59
N THR A 367 -9.75 11.63 14.14
CA THR A 367 -9.68 11.22 15.53
C THR A 367 -9.30 9.75 15.61
N LEU A 368 -8.39 9.39 16.52
CA LEU A 368 -8.03 7.98 16.68
C LEU A 368 -9.10 7.24 17.46
N ILE A 369 -9.71 6.23 16.85
CA ILE A 369 -10.69 5.34 17.49
C ILE A 369 -10.11 3.93 17.66
N PRO A 370 -10.60 3.12 18.63
CA PRO A 370 -10.21 1.73 18.73
C PRO A 370 -10.49 0.96 17.44
N VAL A 371 -9.62 0.01 17.09
CA VAL A 371 -9.91 -0.96 16.04
C VAL A 371 -11.01 -1.90 16.55
N GLY A 372 -12.09 -2.04 15.76
CA GLY A 372 -13.19 -2.92 16.11
C GLY A 372 -12.77 -4.39 16.20
N ALA A 373 -13.51 -5.19 16.96
CA ALA A 373 -13.33 -6.65 16.94
C ALA A 373 -13.44 -7.17 15.51
N ASP A 374 -12.48 -8.01 15.11
CA ASP A 374 -12.38 -8.62 13.78
C ASP A 374 -12.30 -7.64 12.60
N ALA A 375 -12.19 -6.33 12.85
CA ALA A 375 -12.09 -5.31 11.81
C ALA A 375 -10.70 -5.25 11.15
N TYR A 376 -9.68 -5.76 11.85
CA TYR A 376 -8.33 -5.96 11.32
C TYR A 376 -7.58 -7.07 12.08
N PRO A 377 -6.73 -7.87 11.41
CA PRO A 377 -5.89 -8.86 12.08
C PRO A 377 -5.01 -8.21 13.14
N HIS A 378 -4.97 -8.81 14.33
CA HIS A 378 -4.19 -8.29 15.46
C HIS A 378 -4.56 -6.85 15.88
N GLY A 379 -5.79 -6.40 15.58
CA GLY A 379 -6.26 -5.05 15.91
C GLY A 379 -6.62 -4.84 17.38
N ALA A 380 -6.74 -5.91 18.17
CA ALA A 380 -7.14 -5.81 19.58
C ALA A 380 -6.18 -4.90 20.37
N GLY A 381 -6.74 -3.89 21.06
CA GLY A 381 -5.97 -2.90 21.83
C GLY A 381 -5.33 -1.79 21.01
N GLN A 382 -5.42 -1.84 19.67
CA GLN A 382 -4.86 -0.83 18.78
C GLN A 382 -5.89 0.25 18.41
N ARG A 383 -5.40 1.35 17.84
CA ARG A 383 -6.22 2.47 17.36
C ARG A 383 -5.86 2.81 15.91
N TRP A 384 -6.82 3.38 15.20
CA TRP A 384 -6.69 3.87 13.83
C TRP A 384 -7.54 5.13 13.63
N ALA A 385 -7.39 5.82 12.51
CA ALA A 385 -8.09 7.07 12.25
C ALA A 385 -9.58 6.88 11.92
N GLU A 386 -10.42 7.79 12.39
CA GLU A 386 -11.72 8.11 11.81
C GLU A 386 -11.63 9.52 11.21
N PRO A 387 -11.70 9.67 9.87
CA PRO A 387 -11.51 10.95 9.20
C PRO A 387 -12.71 11.90 9.35
N ASP A 388 -12.44 13.20 9.34
CA ASP A 388 -13.46 14.26 9.27
C ASP A 388 -14.08 14.32 7.87
N VAL A 389 -15.32 13.82 7.79
CA VAL A 389 -16.10 13.77 6.54
C VAL A 389 -16.48 15.16 6.03
N GLU A 390 -16.74 16.13 6.91
CA GLU A 390 -17.15 17.48 6.52
C GLU A 390 -15.97 18.27 5.96
N GLN A 391 -14.78 18.09 6.53
CA GLN A 391 -13.56 18.66 5.98
C GLN A 391 -13.22 18.04 4.62
N ALA A 392 -13.35 16.72 4.48
CA ALA A 392 -13.22 16.07 3.17
C ALA A 392 -14.23 16.65 2.15
N ALA A 393 -15.49 16.82 2.54
CA ALA A 393 -16.51 17.45 1.71
C ALA A 393 -16.17 18.90 1.32
N TRP A 394 -15.55 19.65 2.22
CA TRP A 394 -15.05 21.00 1.91
C TRP A 394 -13.95 20.98 0.87
N TYR A 395 -12.96 20.08 0.99
CA TYR A 395 -11.91 19.91 -0.02
C TYR A 395 -12.50 19.51 -1.38
N LEU A 396 -13.49 18.61 -1.39
CA LEU A 396 -14.19 18.19 -2.60
C LEU A 396 -14.81 19.38 -3.33
N ARG A 397 -15.56 20.22 -2.62
CA ARG A 397 -16.17 21.44 -3.20
C ARG A 397 -15.09 22.41 -3.70
N ARG A 398 -14.01 22.60 -2.96
CA ARG A 398 -12.91 23.49 -3.36
C ARG A 398 -12.24 23.04 -4.65
N LEU A 399 -11.92 21.75 -4.78
CA LEU A 399 -11.29 21.21 -5.99
C LEU A 399 -12.16 21.37 -7.23
N VAL A 400 -13.48 21.20 -7.09
CA VAL A 400 -14.44 21.38 -8.19
C VAL A 400 -14.60 22.86 -8.56
N ALA A 401 -14.62 23.75 -7.58
CA ALA A 401 -14.87 25.18 -7.80
C ALA A 401 -13.64 25.97 -8.27
N ASP A 402 -12.43 25.53 -7.93
CA ASP A 402 -11.18 26.25 -8.20
C ASP A 402 -10.19 25.41 -9.03
N ALA A 403 -10.32 25.52 -10.35
CA ALA A 403 -9.47 24.80 -11.30
C ALA A 403 -7.99 25.19 -11.19
N ALA A 404 -7.67 26.44 -10.82
CA ALA A 404 -6.30 26.90 -10.69
C ALA A 404 -5.64 26.26 -9.46
N TYR A 405 -6.33 26.27 -8.31
CA TYR A 405 -5.88 25.56 -7.11
C TYR A 405 -5.71 24.06 -7.36
N THR A 406 -6.67 23.42 -8.03
CA THR A 406 -6.62 22.01 -8.39
C THR A 406 -5.40 21.65 -9.23
N ALA A 407 -5.14 22.42 -10.30
CA ALA A 407 -4.00 22.18 -11.18
C ALA A 407 -2.66 22.38 -10.46
N ASP A 408 -2.55 23.46 -9.68
CA ASP A 408 -1.36 23.82 -8.92
C ASP A 408 -1.03 22.78 -7.82
N LEU A 409 -2.04 22.31 -7.08
CA LEU A 409 -1.88 21.23 -6.09
C LEU A 409 -1.40 19.94 -6.76
N GLY A 410 -2.01 19.57 -7.89
CA GLY A 410 -1.61 18.40 -8.68
C GLY A 410 -0.17 18.49 -9.20
N GLN A 411 0.27 19.67 -9.64
CA GLN A 411 1.66 19.88 -10.09
C GLN A 411 2.68 19.70 -8.96
N ARG A 412 2.41 20.26 -7.77
CA ARG A 412 3.27 20.06 -6.59
C ARG A 412 3.33 18.60 -6.17
N ALA A 413 2.19 17.91 -6.18
CA ALA A 413 2.10 16.48 -5.90
C ALA A 413 2.96 15.65 -6.86
N ALA A 414 2.83 15.90 -8.16
CA ALA A 414 3.63 15.23 -9.20
C ALA A 414 5.12 15.51 -9.05
N HIS A 415 5.49 16.75 -8.80
CA HIS A 415 6.89 17.13 -8.59
C HIS A 415 7.50 16.35 -7.43
N TYR A 416 6.78 16.24 -6.29
CA TYR A 416 7.28 15.50 -5.13
C TYR A 416 7.50 14.02 -5.45
N ILE A 417 6.48 13.31 -5.96
CA ILE A 417 6.60 11.86 -6.23
C ILE A 417 7.68 11.59 -7.29
N ARG A 418 7.74 12.36 -8.38
CA ARG A 418 8.75 12.18 -9.43
C ARG A 418 10.18 12.43 -8.92
N THR A 419 10.33 13.31 -7.94
CA THR A 419 11.64 13.64 -7.36
C THR A 419 12.10 12.58 -6.36
N TYR A 420 11.21 12.14 -5.47
CA TYR A 420 11.61 11.34 -4.31
C TYR A 420 11.21 9.86 -4.37
N HIS A 421 10.30 9.48 -5.27
CA HIS A 421 9.78 8.12 -5.40
C HIS A 421 9.93 7.54 -6.81
N SER A 422 10.59 8.22 -7.75
CA SER A 422 10.91 7.63 -9.06
C SER A 422 11.76 6.36 -8.92
N PHE A 423 11.81 5.54 -9.98
CA PHE A 423 12.68 4.36 -9.99
C PHE A 423 14.14 4.73 -9.71
N ALA A 424 14.61 5.86 -10.24
CA ALA A 424 15.96 6.36 -10.01
C ALA A 424 16.18 6.76 -8.52
N ALA A 425 15.26 7.50 -7.91
CA ALA A 425 15.38 7.95 -6.53
C ALA A 425 15.38 6.77 -5.53
N ALA A 426 14.38 5.88 -5.66
CA ALA A 426 14.31 4.68 -4.82
C ALA A 426 15.51 3.75 -5.08
N GLY A 427 15.89 3.54 -6.34
CA GLY A 427 17.03 2.72 -6.73
C GLY A 427 18.35 3.22 -6.16
N ALA A 428 18.60 4.54 -6.20
CA ALA A 428 19.78 5.15 -5.61
C ALA A 428 19.85 4.91 -4.09
N ARG A 429 18.71 4.96 -3.40
CA ARG A 429 18.64 4.65 -1.97
C ARG A 429 18.93 3.17 -1.67
N HIS A 430 18.36 2.25 -2.46
CA HIS A 430 18.66 0.82 -2.36
C HIS A 430 20.15 0.54 -2.57
N ARG A 431 20.74 1.10 -3.64
CA ARG A 431 22.17 0.97 -3.95
C ARG A 431 23.02 1.44 -2.79
N ARG A 432 22.77 2.65 -2.29
CA ARG A 432 23.54 3.23 -1.17
C ARG A 432 23.50 2.35 0.06
N ARG A 433 22.34 1.75 0.39
CA ARG A 433 22.23 0.83 1.53
C ARG A 433 23.02 -0.46 1.30
N LEU A 434 22.92 -1.05 0.12
CA LEU A 434 23.65 -2.28 -0.21
C LEU A 434 25.17 -2.06 -0.26
N GLU A 435 25.65 -0.89 -0.71
CA GLU A 435 27.06 -0.49 -0.65
C GLU A 435 27.54 -0.33 0.80
N GLN A 436 26.76 0.35 1.67
CA GLN A 436 27.06 0.45 3.11
C GLN A 436 27.17 -0.92 3.79
N LEU A 437 26.39 -1.90 3.34
CA LEU A 437 26.40 -3.26 3.86
C LEU A 437 27.49 -4.17 3.23
N GLY A 438 28.28 -3.67 2.27
CA GLY A 438 29.29 -4.47 1.56
C GLY A 438 28.70 -5.55 0.62
N LEU A 439 27.43 -5.39 0.26
CA LEU A 439 26.67 -6.30 -0.63
C LEU A 439 26.80 -5.91 -2.10
N LEU A 440 27.25 -4.68 -2.37
CA LEU A 440 27.71 -4.16 -3.66
C LEU A 440 29.19 -3.75 -3.57
N ASN A 441 29.81 -3.62 -4.75
CA ASN A 441 31.20 -3.16 -4.88
C ASN A 441 31.28 -1.64 -5.02
#